data_AF-A0A2E7DGU7-F1
#
_entry.id   AF-A0A2E7DGU7-F1
#
_cell.length_a   1.000
_cell.length_b   1.000
_cell.length_c   1.000
_cell.angle_alpha   90.00
_cell.angle_beta   90.00
_cell.angle_gamma   90.00
#
_symmetry.space_group_name_H-M   'P 1'
#
loop_
_entity.id
_entity.type
_entity.pdbx_description
1 polymer ?
#
loop_
_entity_poly.entity_id
_entity_poly.type
_entity_poly.pdbx_seq_one_letter_code
_entity_poly.pdbx_strand_id
1 'polypeptide(L)'
;MLEDQKLALEIGEILYNQPGDGCWSCHGGNGAGVRSPTSKAVEEMRTDLRNRETWSSFKIIDAYASENPNQLTQKAIATSLIRLGAKDWNRKIPPIVAQKTKQNNIYFDQRMIGIHSKYLKKNTKRITRLLKRRKVKYKRKHIMDLMATSVYLFIEEKFRPTSN
;
A
#
# COMPACT_ATOMS: atom_id res chain seq x y z
N MET A 1 -5.19 -14.20 5.80
CA MET A 1 -4.12 -13.99 4.81
C MET A 1 -4.15 -15.15 3.84
N LEU A 2 -3.73 -14.99 2.58
CA LEU A 2 -3.57 -16.16 1.71
C LEU A 2 -2.47 -17.06 2.28
N GLU A 3 -2.75 -18.35 2.42
CA GLU A 3 -1.77 -19.35 2.86
C GLU A 3 -0.75 -19.65 1.76
N ASP A 4 -1.19 -19.63 0.50
CA ASP A 4 -0.32 -19.75 -0.67
C ASP A 4 0.42 -18.42 -0.94
N GLN A 5 1.67 -18.34 -0.48
CA GLN A 5 2.53 -17.18 -0.66
C GLN A 5 2.82 -16.90 -2.14
N LYS A 6 2.99 -17.94 -2.97
CA LYS A 6 3.25 -17.79 -4.41
C LYS A 6 2.05 -17.13 -5.10
N LEU A 7 0.84 -17.53 -4.76
CA LEU A 7 -0.37 -16.90 -5.25
C LEU A 7 -0.52 -15.46 -4.74
N ALA A 8 -0.17 -15.20 -3.49
CA ALA A 8 -0.20 -13.85 -2.94
C ALA A 8 0.76 -12.91 -3.68
N LEU A 9 1.97 -13.39 -4.01
CA LEU A 9 2.94 -12.67 -4.83
C LEU A 9 2.46 -12.45 -6.26
N GLU A 10 1.86 -13.46 -6.91
CA GLU A 10 1.27 -13.34 -8.26
C GLU A 10 0.19 -12.24 -8.30
N ILE A 11 -0.68 -12.21 -7.29
CA ILE A 11 -1.72 -11.17 -7.17
C ILE A 11 -1.10 -9.80 -6.94
N GLY A 12 -0.10 -9.71 -6.05
CA GLY A 12 0.60 -8.47 -5.76
C GLY A 12 1.29 -7.88 -6.99
N GLU A 13 1.98 -8.71 -7.75
CA GLU A 13 2.66 -8.32 -8.98
C GLU A 13 1.69 -7.79 -10.05
N ILE A 14 0.55 -8.49 -10.25
CA ILE A 14 -0.50 -8.06 -11.19
C ILE A 14 -0.99 -6.65 -10.87
N LEU A 15 -1.21 -6.37 -9.58
CA LEU A 15 -1.77 -5.11 -9.11
C LEU A 15 -0.72 -3.99 -9.09
N TYR A 16 0.52 -4.32 -8.69
CA TYR A 16 1.63 -3.39 -8.71
C TYR A 16 1.88 -2.85 -10.12
N ASN A 17 1.93 -3.75 -11.11
CA ASN A 17 2.22 -3.41 -12.50
C ASN A 17 0.97 -3.03 -13.31
N GLN A 18 -0.17 -2.75 -12.67
CA GLN A 18 -1.38 -2.30 -13.39
C GLN A 18 -1.05 -1.02 -14.19
N PRO A 19 -1.17 -1.03 -15.53
CA PRO A 19 -0.83 0.14 -16.33
C PRO A 19 -1.63 1.39 -15.92
N GLY A 20 -0.95 2.53 -15.87
CA GLY A 20 -1.50 3.85 -15.52
C GLY A 20 -1.64 4.10 -14.03
N ASP A 21 -2.35 3.22 -13.31
CA ASP A 21 -2.79 3.48 -11.93
C ASP A 21 -2.31 2.44 -10.90
N GLY A 22 -1.38 1.56 -11.27
CA GLY A 22 -0.72 0.64 -10.33
C GLY A 22 0.41 1.32 -9.54
N CYS A 23 0.87 0.70 -8.46
CA CYS A 23 1.98 1.23 -7.65
C CYS A 23 3.26 1.51 -8.49
N TRP A 24 3.45 0.76 -9.58
CA TRP A 24 4.54 0.99 -10.54
C TRP A 24 4.54 2.40 -11.12
N SER A 25 3.39 3.06 -11.32
CA SER A 25 3.35 4.40 -11.92
C SER A 25 3.97 5.46 -11.02
N CYS A 26 4.06 5.23 -9.71
CA CYS A 26 4.75 6.10 -8.76
C CYS A 26 6.16 5.59 -8.43
N HIS A 27 6.35 4.27 -8.32
CA HIS A 27 7.57 3.69 -7.75
C HIS A 27 8.51 3.04 -8.77
N GLY A 28 8.07 2.83 -10.01
CA GLY A 28 8.85 2.25 -11.09
C GLY A 28 9.18 0.77 -10.88
N GLY A 29 10.03 0.23 -11.76
CA GLY A 29 10.41 -1.18 -11.73
C GLY A 29 11.36 -1.56 -10.59
N ASN A 30 12.17 -0.60 -10.14
CA ASN A 30 13.18 -0.78 -9.08
C ASN A 30 12.73 -0.27 -7.71
N GLY A 31 11.51 0.27 -7.59
CA GLY A 31 10.96 0.77 -6.33
C GLY A 31 11.50 2.13 -5.88
N ALA A 32 12.44 2.74 -6.61
CA ALA A 32 13.12 3.99 -6.22
C ALA A 32 12.27 5.26 -6.42
N GLY A 33 11.08 5.14 -7.03
CA GLY A 33 10.31 6.29 -7.50
C GLY A 33 10.59 6.59 -8.98
N VAL A 34 9.55 6.94 -9.74
CA VAL A 34 9.74 7.46 -11.10
C VAL A 34 10.07 8.95 -11.08
N ARG A 35 11.06 9.35 -11.88
CA ARG A 35 11.37 10.77 -12.10
C ARG A 35 10.31 11.40 -12.99
N SER A 36 9.40 12.18 -12.40
CA SER A 36 8.54 13.12 -13.15
C SER A 36 9.31 14.43 -13.35
N PRO A 37 9.29 15.05 -14.54
CA PRO A 37 9.96 16.32 -14.81
C PRO A 37 9.30 17.55 -14.14
N THR A 38 8.25 17.35 -13.34
CA THR A 38 7.52 18.43 -12.67
C THR A 38 8.00 18.64 -11.23
N SER A 39 8.41 19.89 -10.94
CA SER A 39 8.73 20.58 -9.68
C SER A 39 9.47 19.84 -8.55
N LYS A 40 10.46 20.51 -7.92
CA LYS A 40 11.22 20.02 -6.75
C LYS A 40 10.36 19.44 -5.61
N ALA A 41 9.17 20.02 -5.36
CA ALA A 41 8.22 19.53 -4.35
C ALA A 41 7.73 18.09 -4.59
N VAL A 42 7.71 17.64 -5.85
CA VAL A 42 7.37 16.25 -6.22
C VAL A 42 8.53 15.29 -5.96
N GLU A 43 9.78 15.76 -6.00
CA GLU A 43 10.95 14.95 -5.72
C GLU A 43 11.13 14.66 -4.23
N GLU A 44 10.83 15.64 -3.37
CA GLU A 44 10.95 15.53 -1.92
C GLU A 44 9.91 14.61 -1.27
N MET A 45 8.78 14.35 -1.95
CA MET A 45 7.73 13.44 -1.50
C MET A 45 7.87 12.01 -2.04
N ARG A 46 8.99 11.67 -2.70
CA ARG A 46 9.22 10.32 -3.22
C ARG A 46 9.52 9.33 -2.09
N THR A 47 8.67 8.32 -1.96
CA THR A 47 8.97 7.14 -1.14
C THR A 47 9.78 6.15 -1.96
N ASP A 48 10.96 5.81 -1.46
CA ASP A 48 11.78 4.71 -1.96
C ASP A 48 11.31 3.40 -1.31
N LEU A 49 10.67 2.53 -2.09
CA LEU A 49 10.21 1.24 -1.60
C LEU A 49 11.36 0.32 -1.12
N ARG A 50 12.60 0.64 -1.49
CA ARG A 50 13.80 -0.08 -1.02
C ARG A 50 14.27 0.39 0.35
N ASN A 51 13.95 1.63 0.73
CA ASN A 51 14.31 2.20 2.03
C ASN A 51 13.07 2.49 2.87
N ARG A 52 12.83 1.63 3.86
CA ARG A 52 11.68 1.69 4.78
C ARG A 52 11.57 3.00 5.54
N GLU A 53 12.68 3.65 5.89
CA GLU A 53 12.68 4.92 6.62
C GLU A 53 12.03 6.05 5.81
N THR A 54 12.00 5.91 4.48
CA THR A 54 11.35 6.88 3.59
C THR A 54 9.83 6.72 3.52
N TRP A 55 9.27 5.63 4.06
CA TRP A 55 7.84 5.37 4.00
C TRP A 55 7.15 6.12 5.12
N SER A 56 6.15 6.94 4.80
CA SER A 56 5.42 7.69 5.81
C SER A 56 4.71 6.79 6.84
N SER A 57 4.48 5.50 6.54
CA SER A 57 3.98 4.53 7.52
C SER A 57 4.91 4.32 8.71
N PHE A 58 6.24 4.40 8.53
CA PHE A 58 7.19 4.28 9.65
C PHE A 58 7.15 5.55 10.51
N LYS A 59 7.16 6.72 9.87
CA LYS A 59 7.00 8.02 10.54
C LYS A 59 5.72 8.12 11.38
N ILE A 60 4.61 7.53 10.90
CA ILE A 60 3.35 7.49 11.63
C ILE A 60 3.45 6.62 12.90
N ILE A 61 4.11 5.47 12.84
CA ILE A 61 4.25 4.61 14.03
C ILE A 61 5.13 5.26 15.06
N ASP A 62 6.25 5.86 14.65
CA ASP A 62 7.17 6.51 15.60
C ASP A 62 6.43 7.62 16.37
N ALA A 63 5.56 8.35 15.68
CA ALA A 63 4.70 9.34 16.30
C ALA A 63 3.65 8.69 17.24
N TYR A 64 3.04 7.56 16.86
CA TYR A 64 1.91 6.98 17.61
C TYR A 64 2.29 6.01 18.74
N ALA A 65 3.41 5.31 18.60
CA ALA A 65 3.85 4.26 19.51
C ALA A 65 4.23 4.80 20.89
N SER A 66 4.52 6.12 20.98
CA SER A 66 4.78 6.82 22.23
C SER A 66 3.57 6.85 23.17
N GLU A 67 2.34 6.79 22.65
CA GLU A 67 1.11 6.89 23.46
C GLU A 67 0.31 5.59 23.54
N ASN A 68 0.36 4.72 22.51
CA ASN A 68 -0.45 3.49 22.47
C ASN A 68 0.34 2.32 21.84
N PRO A 69 1.35 1.76 22.53
CA PRO A 69 2.09 0.63 22.03
C PRO A 69 1.13 -0.55 21.79
N ASN A 70 1.24 -1.18 20.62
CA ASN A 70 0.49 -2.37 20.17
C ASN A 70 -0.87 -2.17 19.47
N GLN A 71 -1.42 -0.95 19.34
CA GLN A 71 -2.70 -0.78 18.62
C GLN A 71 -2.57 -0.64 17.09
N LEU A 72 -1.43 -0.17 16.59
CA LEU A 72 -1.25 0.13 15.18
C LEU A 72 0.10 -0.40 14.68
N THR A 73 0.08 -1.26 13.67
CA THR A 73 1.29 -1.80 13.05
C THR A 73 1.59 -1.13 11.72
N GLN A 74 2.86 -1.16 11.32
CA GLN A 74 3.30 -0.64 10.02
C GLN A 74 2.54 -1.27 8.88
N LYS A 75 2.41 -2.59 8.93
CA LYS A 75 1.64 -3.38 7.98
C LYS A 75 0.20 -2.93 7.92
N ALA A 76 -0.45 -2.64 9.05
CA ALA A 76 -1.83 -2.15 9.07
C ALA A 76 -1.96 -0.78 8.37
N ILE A 77 -1.05 0.15 8.64
CA ILE A 77 -1.04 1.47 7.98
C ILE A 77 -0.80 1.30 6.48
N ALA A 78 0.26 0.60 6.09
CA ALA A 78 0.62 0.42 4.69
C ALA A 78 -0.48 -0.29 3.89
N THR A 79 -1.06 -1.36 4.42
CA THR A 79 -2.17 -2.07 3.75
C THR A 79 -3.44 -1.22 3.69
N SER A 80 -3.73 -0.40 4.71
CA SER A 80 -4.87 0.53 4.67
C SER A 80 -4.69 1.63 3.61
N LEU A 81 -3.46 2.13 3.44
CA LEU A 81 -3.12 3.10 2.41
C LEU A 81 -3.22 2.47 1.02
N ILE A 82 -2.62 1.31 0.80
CA ILE A 82 -2.72 0.53 -0.45
C ILE A 82 -4.19 0.27 -0.78
N ARG A 83 -5.01 -0.05 0.22
CA ARG A 83 -6.44 -0.28 0.05
C ARG A 83 -7.18 0.98 -0.39
N LEU A 84 -7.05 2.08 0.35
CA LEU A 84 -7.89 3.27 0.17
C LEU A 84 -7.37 4.25 -0.88
N GLY A 85 -6.06 4.31 -1.11
CA GLY A 85 -5.42 5.47 -1.72
C GLY A 85 -5.28 6.64 -0.74
N ALA A 86 -4.33 7.52 -0.98
CA ALA A 86 -4.03 8.65 -0.11
C ALA A 86 -5.19 9.64 0.03
N LYS A 87 -5.93 9.95 -1.05
CA LYS A 87 -7.07 10.88 -0.97
C LYS A 87 -8.11 10.43 0.05
N ASP A 88 -8.51 9.16 -0.03
CA ASP A 88 -9.51 8.59 0.87
C ASP A 88 -8.94 8.31 2.26
N TRP A 89 -7.69 7.89 2.34
CA TRP A 89 -6.99 7.68 3.60
C TRP A 89 -6.90 8.98 4.40
N ASN A 90 -6.40 10.06 3.78
CA ASN A 90 -6.24 11.39 4.39
C ASN A 90 -7.55 12.00 4.88
N ARG A 91 -8.67 11.67 4.23
CA ARG A 91 -10.00 12.11 4.66
C ARG A 91 -10.52 11.32 5.86
N LYS A 92 -10.26 10.02 5.90
CA LYS A 92 -10.93 9.10 6.83
C LYS A 92 -10.09 8.78 8.07
N ILE A 93 -8.78 8.68 7.92
CA ILE A 93 -7.91 8.10 8.96
C ILE A 93 -7.30 9.18 9.87
N PRO A 94 -6.69 10.28 9.38
CA PRO A 94 -6.12 11.29 10.27
C PRO A 94 -7.08 11.81 11.35
N PRO A 95 -8.36 12.13 11.07
CA PRO A 95 -9.28 12.56 12.13
C PRO A 95 -9.48 11.51 13.23
N ILE A 96 -9.56 10.22 12.86
CA ILE A 96 -9.69 9.11 13.81
C ILE A 96 -8.46 9.04 14.71
N VAL A 97 -7.28 9.34 14.16
CA VAL A 97 -6.07 9.24 14.97
C VAL A 97 -5.75 10.52 15.74
N ALA A 98 -6.05 11.71 15.22
CA ALA A 98 -5.95 12.94 15.99
C ALA A 98 -6.72 12.83 17.32
N GLN A 99 -7.91 12.22 17.28
CA GLN A 99 -8.71 11.94 18.48
C GLN A 99 -7.99 11.04 19.49
N LYS A 100 -7.09 10.17 19.04
CA LYS A 100 -6.40 9.18 19.86
C LYS A 100 -4.98 9.58 20.29
N THR A 101 -4.35 10.53 19.59
CA THR A 101 -2.90 10.80 19.72
C THR A 101 -2.56 12.27 19.96
N LYS A 102 -3.53 13.20 19.92
CA LYS A 102 -3.31 14.67 20.07
C LYS A 102 -2.23 15.28 19.15
N GLN A 103 -1.78 14.56 18.12
CA GLN A 103 -0.70 14.96 17.23
C GLN A 103 -1.20 15.64 15.96
N ASN A 104 -0.30 16.40 15.32
CA ASN A 104 -0.52 16.97 14.00
C ASN A 104 -0.74 15.86 12.96
N ASN A 105 -1.79 16.01 12.15
CA ASN A 105 -2.19 15.03 11.15
C ASN A 105 -1.09 14.85 10.08
N ILE A 106 -0.55 13.64 9.98
CA ILE A 106 0.29 13.23 8.86
C ILE A 106 -0.63 12.90 7.68
N TYR A 107 -0.36 13.52 6.52
CA TYR A 107 -1.08 13.29 5.29
C TYR A 107 -0.17 12.62 4.26
N PHE A 108 -0.72 11.69 3.49
CA PHE A 108 -0.05 11.10 2.33
C PHE A 108 -0.24 11.95 1.07
N ASP A 109 0.66 11.81 0.10
CA ASP A 109 0.52 12.47 -1.20
C ASP A 109 -0.75 11.99 -1.92
N GLN A 110 -1.67 12.91 -2.21
CA GLN A 110 -2.98 12.61 -2.83
C GLN A 110 -2.88 11.92 -4.20
N ARG A 111 -1.71 11.95 -4.85
CA ARG A 111 -1.44 11.24 -6.10
C ARG A 111 -1.37 9.72 -5.94
N MET A 112 -1.21 9.22 -4.71
CA MET A 112 -1.25 7.79 -4.43
C MET A 112 -2.70 7.28 -4.48
N ILE A 113 -3.03 6.48 -5.50
CA ILE A 113 -4.41 6.04 -5.79
C ILE A 113 -4.77 4.73 -5.08
N GLY A 114 -3.77 3.91 -4.73
CA GLY A 114 -3.98 2.57 -4.19
C GLY A 114 -4.69 1.63 -5.17
N ILE A 115 -5.28 0.55 -4.66
CA ILE A 115 -6.03 -0.44 -5.47
C ILE A 115 -7.43 0.06 -5.87
N HIS A 116 -7.88 1.18 -5.30
CA HIS A 116 -9.17 1.84 -5.58
C HIS A 116 -9.13 2.72 -6.85
N SER A 117 -8.27 2.40 -7.80
CA SER A 117 -8.19 3.08 -9.09
C SER A 117 -9.39 2.80 -10.02
N LYS A 118 -9.43 3.43 -11.19
CA LYS A 118 -10.46 3.17 -12.21
C LYS A 118 -10.49 1.69 -12.68
N TYR A 119 -9.41 0.95 -12.42
CA TYR A 119 -9.30 -0.48 -12.73
C TYR A 119 -9.81 -1.42 -11.63
N LEU A 120 -10.32 -0.89 -10.50
CA LEU A 120 -10.77 -1.69 -9.36
C LEU A 120 -11.72 -2.84 -9.76
N LYS A 121 -12.75 -2.55 -10.57
CA LYS A 121 -13.72 -3.55 -11.03
C LYS A 121 -13.06 -4.64 -11.88
N LYS A 122 -12.17 -4.25 -12.79
CA LYS A 122 -11.40 -5.16 -13.67
C LYS A 122 -10.48 -6.06 -12.83
N ASN A 123 -9.75 -5.47 -11.91
CA ASN A 123 -8.81 -6.16 -11.03
C ASN A 123 -9.54 -7.13 -10.10
N THR A 124 -10.61 -6.69 -9.44
CA THR A 124 -11.45 -7.56 -8.60
C THR A 124 -11.94 -8.78 -9.37
N LYS A 125 -12.41 -8.60 -10.61
CA LYS A 125 -12.87 -9.70 -11.47
C LYS A 125 -11.73 -10.64 -11.86
N ARG A 126 -10.56 -10.10 -12.22
CA ARG A 126 -9.36 -10.87 -12.57
C ARG A 126 -8.88 -11.71 -11.38
N ILE A 127 -8.72 -11.10 -10.21
CA ILE A 127 -8.26 -11.80 -9.00
C ILE A 127 -9.27 -12.84 -8.54
N THR A 128 -10.58 -12.52 -8.58
CA THR A 128 -11.64 -13.51 -8.29
C THR A 128 -11.53 -14.75 -9.19
N ARG A 129 -11.31 -14.58 -10.49
CA ARG A 129 -11.13 -15.71 -11.42
C ARG A 129 -9.86 -16.50 -11.12
N LEU A 130 -8.76 -15.82 -10.77
CA LEU A 130 -7.52 -16.47 -10.38
C LEU A 130 -7.70 -17.33 -9.12
N LEU A 131 -8.30 -16.77 -8.06
CA LEU A 131 -8.61 -17.50 -6.83
C LEU A 131 -9.47 -18.73 -7.09
N LYS A 132 -10.50 -18.61 -7.93
CA LYS A 132 -11.37 -19.73 -8.34
C LYS A 132 -10.59 -20.83 -9.07
N ARG A 133 -9.74 -20.48 -10.04
CA ARG A 133 -8.89 -21.45 -10.77
C ARG A 133 -7.95 -22.21 -9.83
N ARG A 134 -7.45 -21.52 -8.80
CA ARG A 134 -6.58 -22.08 -7.75
C ARG A 134 -7.35 -22.79 -6.62
N LYS A 135 -8.68 -22.89 -6.72
CA LYS A 135 -9.57 -23.51 -5.72
C LYS A 135 -9.47 -22.87 -4.31
N VAL A 136 -9.06 -21.60 -4.24
CA VAL A 136 -8.93 -20.88 -2.96
C VAL A 136 -10.28 -20.36 -2.51
N LYS A 137 -10.71 -20.77 -1.31
CA LYS A 137 -11.91 -20.28 -0.65
C LYS A 137 -11.64 -18.92 -0.01
N TYR A 138 -12.54 -17.95 -0.22
CA TYR A 138 -12.46 -16.63 0.42
C TYR A 138 -13.85 -16.03 0.60
N LYS A 139 -14.03 -15.18 1.61
CA LYS A 139 -15.28 -14.39 1.73
C LYS A 139 -15.18 -13.19 0.81
N ARG A 140 -16.21 -12.97 -0.02
CA ARG A 140 -16.24 -11.86 -1.00
C ARG A 140 -15.94 -10.50 -0.39
N LYS A 141 -16.41 -10.25 0.85
CA LYS A 141 -16.16 -9.00 1.58
C LYS A 141 -14.67 -8.71 1.85
N HIS A 142 -13.80 -9.72 1.82
CA HIS A 142 -12.37 -9.59 2.08
C HIS A 142 -11.51 -9.48 0.82
N ILE A 143 -12.11 -9.43 -0.38
CA ILE A 143 -11.34 -9.38 -1.63
C ILE A 143 -10.39 -8.17 -1.69
N MET A 144 -10.84 -7.03 -1.16
CA MET A 144 -10.05 -5.80 -1.12
C MET A 144 -8.86 -5.93 -0.17
N ASP A 145 -9.09 -6.51 1.00
CA ASP A 145 -8.05 -6.70 2.01
C ASP A 145 -7.00 -7.70 1.52
N LEU A 146 -7.46 -8.75 0.82
CA LEU A 146 -6.60 -9.74 0.16
C LEU A 146 -5.74 -9.06 -0.91
N MET A 147 -6.34 -8.28 -1.81
CA MET A 147 -5.60 -7.55 -2.85
C MET A 147 -4.57 -6.58 -2.25
N ALA A 148 -4.94 -5.80 -1.25
CA ALA A 148 -4.03 -4.84 -0.62
C ALA A 148 -2.88 -5.54 0.12
N THR A 149 -3.17 -6.63 0.84
CA THR A 149 -2.15 -7.44 1.53
C THR A 149 -1.20 -8.11 0.53
N SER A 150 -1.71 -8.59 -0.60
CA SER A 150 -0.90 -9.17 -1.68
C SER A 150 0.05 -8.15 -2.29
N VAL A 151 -0.40 -6.91 -2.53
CA VAL A 151 0.49 -5.83 -3.00
C VAL A 151 1.57 -5.52 -1.97
N TYR A 152 1.20 -5.37 -0.69
CA TYR A 152 2.16 -5.15 0.38
C TYR A 152 3.23 -6.25 0.44
N LEU A 153 2.80 -7.52 0.40
CA LEU A 153 3.70 -8.67 0.41
C LEU A 153 4.64 -8.66 -0.81
N PHE A 154 4.13 -8.35 -1.99
CA PHE A 154 4.96 -8.25 -3.19
C PHE A 154 6.00 -7.13 -3.08
N ILE A 155 5.64 -5.96 -2.55
CA ILE A 155 6.58 -4.85 -2.31
C ILE A 155 7.67 -5.28 -1.33
N GLU A 156 7.27 -5.90 -0.22
CA GLU A 156 8.18 -6.39 0.81
C GLU A 156 9.14 -7.45 0.30
N GLU A 157 8.68 -8.36 -0.56
CA GLU A 157 9.52 -9.42 -1.14
C GLU A 157 10.45 -8.86 -2.21
N LYS A 158 9.93 -8.02 -3.10
CA LYS A 158 10.65 -7.54 -4.28
C LYS A 158 11.69 -6.47 -3.95
N PHE A 159 11.41 -5.61 -2.98
CA PHE A 159 12.22 -4.44 -2.68
C PHE A 159 12.83 -4.46 -1.30
N ARG A 160 12.77 -5.59 -0.58
CA ARG A 160 13.47 -5.70 0.71
C ARG A 160 14.92 -5.29 0.53
N PRO A 161 15.47 -4.38 1.36
CA PRO A 161 16.91 -4.19 1.38
C PRO A 161 17.52 -5.54 1.77
N THR A 162 18.39 -6.08 0.91
CA THR A 162 19.25 -7.20 1.30
C THR A 162 20.01 -6.73 2.53
N SER A 163 19.82 -7.42 3.65
CA SER A 163 20.65 -7.23 4.83
C SER A 163 22.09 -7.55 4.41
N ASN A 164 22.91 -6.51 4.26
CA ASN A 164 24.37 -6.65 4.28
C ASN A 164 24.82 -6.65 5.74
#